data_AF-A0A9Q4EID9-F1
#
_entry.id   AF-A0A9Q4EID9-F1
#
_cell.length_a   1.000
_cell.length_b   1.000
_cell.length_c   1.000
_cell.angle_alpha   90.00
_cell.angle_beta   90.00
_cell.angle_gamma   90.00
#
_symmetry.space_group_name_H-M   'P 1'
#
loop_
_entity.id
_entity.type
_entity.pdbx_description
1 polymer ?
#
loop_
_entity_poly.entity_id
_entity_poly.type
_entity_poly.pdbx_seq_one_letter_code
_entity_poly.pdbx_strand_id
1 'polypeptide(L)'
;MKRSLCAAVCVIVSLLFLASCSSRPDGIHVILFSDMQAGVQDNIKEAAEKKAGRAEIFPALPEKLLTEITAREGDVFIVPEDLFAAYDDPENFQPLDGLSLKHSSPYTAVNQKTGGKTVYAVLIEKGEKQLNGYSFRLNRNMAAFIPVYSEKTEEALQLISQLTEVR
;
A
#
# COMPACT_ATOMS: atom_id res chain seq x y z
N MET A 1 -19.51 28.85 43.17
CA MET A 1 -19.34 29.11 41.72
C MET A 1 -18.00 28.62 41.12
N LYS A 2 -16.92 28.36 41.87
CA LYS A 2 -15.62 27.92 41.30
C LYS A 2 -15.53 26.44 40.85
N ARG A 3 -16.30 25.53 41.47
CA ARG A 3 -16.26 24.08 41.16
C ARG A 3 -16.90 23.71 39.81
N SER A 4 -17.95 24.41 39.41
CA SER A 4 -18.65 24.18 38.13
C SER A 4 -17.83 24.63 36.92
N LEU A 5 -17.00 25.67 37.08
CA LEU A 5 -16.13 26.17 36.01
C LEU A 5 -15.00 25.18 35.69
N CYS A 6 -14.37 24.57 36.71
CA CYS A 6 -13.36 23.52 36.52
C CYS A 6 -13.92 22.27 35.84
N ALA A 7 -15.13 21.84 36.22
CA ALA A 7 -15.76 20.69 35.60
C ALA A 7 -16.06 20.95 34.11
N ALA A 8 -16.54 22.15 33.77
CA ALA A 8 -16.80 22.54 32.38
C ALA A 8 -15.52 22.60 31.53
N VAL A 9 -14.41 23.10 32.08
CA VAL A 9 -13.11 23.15 31.39
C VAL A 9 -12.55 21.74 31.16
N CYS A 10 -12.66 20.83 32.13
CA CYS A 10 -12.21 19.45 31.95
C CYS A 10 -13.00 18.70 30.86
N VAL A 11 -14.31 18.96 30.74
CA VAL A 11 -15.16 18.35 29.69
C VAL A 11 -14.77 18.87 28.30
N ILE A 12 -14.49 20.18 28.16
CA ILE A 12 -14.07 20.77 26.88
C ILE A 12 -12.68 20.25 26.46
N VAL A 13 -11.74 20.12 27.40
CA VAL A 13 -10.40 19.59 27.13
C VAL A 13 -10.45 18.11 26.73
N SER A 14 -11.30 17.30 27.36
CA SER A 14 -11.47 15.88 27.00
C SER A 14 -12.18 15.69 25.65
N LEU A 15 -13.10 16.59 25.26
CA LEU A 15 -13.69 16.61 23.92
C LEU A 15 -12.66 16.95 22.82
N LEU A 16 -11.67 17.80 23.10
CA LEU A 16 -10.60 18.13 22.15
C LEU A 16 -9.64 16.95 21.91
N PHE A 17 -9.44 16.08 22.90
CA PHE A 17 -8.64 14.86 22.73
C PHE A 17 -9.35 13.76 21.92
N LEU A 18 -10.69 13.77 21.86
CA LEU A 18 -11.47 12.84 21.01
C LEU A 18 -11.55 13.30 19.54
N ALA A 19 -11.31 14.59 19.26
CA ALA A 19 -11.23 15.10 17.89
C ALA A 19 -9.88 14.79 17.22
N SER A 20 -8.90 14.25 17.95
CA SER A 20 -7.67 13.69 17.41
C SER A 20 -7.82 12.20 17.05
N CYS A 21 -9.01 11.78 16.62
CA CYS A 21 -9.13 10.59 15.78
C CYS A 21 -8.48 10.93 14.44
N SER A 22 -7.33 10.32 14.18
CA SER A 22 -6.55 10.50 12.96
C SER A 22 -7.46 10.40 11.73
N SER A 23 -7.43 11.45 10.91
CA SER A 23 -8.07 11.56 9.60
C SER A 23 -7.43 10.64 8.55
N ARG A 24 -7.09 9.40 8.92
CA ARG A 24 -6.75 8.37 7.93
C ARG A 24 -8.06 7.95 7.27
N PRO A 25 -8.19 8.09 5.94
CA PRO A 25 -9.36 7.57 5.25
C PRO A 25 -9.51 6.08 5.58
N ASP A 26 -10.76 5.64 5.81
CA ASP A 26 -11.05 4.26 6.20
C ASP A 26 -10.56 3.25 5.15
N GLY A 27 -10.39 3.65 3.88
CA GLY A 27 -9.90 2.75 2.84
C GLY A 27 -8.38 2.66 2.71
N ILE A 28 -7.94 1.76 1.83
CA ILE A 28 -6.54 1.40 1.65
C ILE A 28 -5.70 2.55 1.09
N HIS A 29 -4.50 2.76 1.63
CA HIS A 29 -3.54 3.72 1.11
C HIS A 29 -2.51 3.02 0.21
N VAL A 30 -2.50 3.31 -1.08
CA VAL A 30 -1.54 2.75 -2.04
C VAL A 30 -0.51 3.79 -2.41
N ILE A 31 0.77 3.43 -2.34
CA ILE A 31 1.87 4.26 -2.82
C ILE A 31 2.46 3.60 -4.07
N LEU A 32 2.33 4.28 -5.21
CA LEU A 32 2.84 3.84 -6.50
C LEU A 32 4.05 4.68 -6.91
N PHE A 33 5.15 4.03 -7.25
CA PHE A 33 6.33 4.68 -7.83
C PHE A 33 6.31 4.49 -9.34
N SER A 34 6.16 5.57 -10.09
CA SER A 34 5.92 5.48 -11.54
C SER A 34 6.30 6.75 -12.28
N ASP A 35 6.85 6.58 -13.48
CA ASP A 35 7.18 7.66 -14.43
C ASP A 35 6.05 7.87 -15.46
N MET A 36 4.83 7.45 -15.14
CA MET A 36 3.66 7.67 -16.01
C MET A 36 3.39 9.15 -16.23
N GLN A 37 2.74 9.47 -17.36
CA GLN A 37 2.28 10.82 -17.64
C GLN A 37 1.26 11.29 -16.59
N ALA A 38 1.30 12.58 -16.23
CA ALA A 38 0.45 13.16 -15.18
C ALA A 38 -1.04 12.84 -15.35
N GLY A 39 -1.59 12.94 -16.57
CA GLY A 39 -3.00 12.60 -16.82
C GLY A 39 -3.36 11.13 -16.54
N VAL A 40 -2.42 10.20 -16.75
CA VAL A 40 -2.63 8.79 -16.37
C VAL A 40 -2.58 8.63 -14.85
N GLN A 41 -1.66 9.34 -14.18
CA GLN A 41 -1.56 9.33 -12.72
C GLN A 41 -2.86 9.83 -12.08
N ASP A 42 -3.40 10.95 -12.57
CA ASP A 42 -4.63 11.54 -12.02
C ASP A 42 -5.82 10.59 -12.17
N ASN A 43 -5.96 9.93 -13.34
CA ASN A 43 -7.01 8.94 -13.55
C ASN A 43 -6.86 7.70 -12.64
N ILE A 44 -5.62 7.26 -12.34
CA ILE A 44 -5.37 6.16 -11.39
C ILE A 44 -5.81 6.57 -9.98
N LYS A 45 -5.49 7.80 -9.56
CA LYS A 45 -5.90 8.33 -8.25
C LYS A 45 -7.42 8.38 -8.12
N GLU A 46 -8.10 8.93 -9.13
CA GLU A 46 -9.56 8.96 -9.17
C GLU A 46 -10.16 7.55 -9.17
N ALA A 47 -9.57 6.61 -9.90
CA ALA A 47 -10.01 5.21 -9.90
C ALA A 47 -9.85 4.54 -8.53
N ALA A 48 -8.78 4.85 -7.78
CA ALA A 48 -8.57 4.32 -6.42
C ALA A 48 -9.61 4.85 -5.43
N GLU A 49 -9.97 6.14 -5.54
CA GLU A 49 -10.94 6.81 -4.65
C GLU A 49 -12.36 6.22 -4.74
N LYS A 50 -12.74 5.61 -5.88
CA LYS A 50 -14.07 4.99 -6.08
C LYS A 50 -14.42 3.90 -5.06
N LYS A 51 -13.43 3.27 -4.41
CA LYS A 51 -13.63 2.28 -3.34
C LYS A 51 -13.12 2.76 -1.98
N ALA A 52 -13.16 4.07 -1.75
CA ALA A 52 -12.64 4.73 -0.54
C ALA A 52 -11.13 4.57 -0.32
N GLY A 53 -10.39 4.02 -1.28
CA GLY A 53 -8.92 3.97 -1.25
C GLY A 53 -8.31 5.33 -1.59
N ARG A 54 -7.03 5.50 -1.25
CA ARG A 54 -6.20 6.64 -1.66
C ARG A 54 -5.02 6.09 -2.44
N ALA A 55 -4.67 6.73 -3.55
CA ALA A 55 -3.40 6.47 -4.22
C ALA A 55 -2.53 7.72 -4.19
N GLU A 56 -1.28 7.54 -3.77
CA GLU A 56 -0.21 8.51 -3.99
C GLU A 56 0.73 7.98 -5.06
N ILE A 57 1.17 8.87 -5.94
CA ILE A 57 2.06 8.51 -7.04
C ILE A 57 3.28 9.40 -6.96
N PHE A 58 4.44 8.76 -6.84
CA PHE A 58 5.74 9.40 -6.74
C PHE A 58 6.64 9.02 -7.93
N PRO A 59 7.62 9.86 -8.28
CA PRO A 59 8.66 9.46 -9.22
C PRO A 59 9.43 8.26 -8.66
N ALA A 60 9.91 7.38 -9.54
CA ALA A 60 10.65 6.18 -9.19
C ALA A 60 12.08 6.47 -8.69
N LEU A 61 12.20 7.05 -7.49
CA LEU A 61 13.46 7.40 -6.85
C LEU A 61 13.68 6.58 -5.56
N PRO A 62 14.85 5.92 -5.38
CA PRO A 62 15.17 5.16 -4.16
C PRO A 62 15.00 5.95 -2.87
N GLU A 63 15.46 7.20 -2.85
CA GLU A 63 15.42 8.06 -1.66
C GLU A 63 13.97 8.33 -1.23
N LYS A 64 13.07 8.48 -2.21
CA LYS A 64 11.65 8.71 -1.94
C LYS A 64 10.99 7.43 -1.43
N LEU A 65 11.33 6.25 -1.96
CA LEU A 65 10.83 4.97 -1.45
C LEU A 65 11.23 4.77 0.02
N LEU A 66 12.50 4.98 0.34
CA LEU A 66 12.97 4.88 1.73
C LEU A 66 12.25 5.87 2.65
N THR A 67 12.01 7.10 2.17
CA THR A 67 11.29 8.12 2.94
C THR A 67 9.88 7.66 3.31
N GLU A 68 9.12 7.14 2.35
CA GLU A 68 7.74 6.70 2.58
C GLU A 68 7.65 5.46 3.49
N ILE A 69 8.53 4.48 3.28
CA ILE A 69 8.59 3.29 4.16
C ILE A 69 8.94 3.70 5.60
N THR A 70 9.91 4.61 5.77
CA THR A 70 10.32 5.08 7.10
C THR A 70 9.24 5.91 7.77
N ALA A 71 8.49 6.70 7.00
CA ALA A 71 7.34 7.45 7.48
C ALA A 71 6.17 6.54 7.91
N ARG A 72 6.23 5.24 7.59
CA ARG A 72 5.16 4.26 7.79
C ARG A 72 3.86 4.70 7.14
N GLU A 73 3.99 5.31 5.97
CA GLU A 73 2.88 5.66 5.11
C GLU A 73 2.61 4.52 4.13
N GLY A 74 1.36 4.38 3.69
CA GLY A 74 0.96 3.36 2.73
C GLY A 74 0.74 1.97 3.34
N ASP A 75 -0.32 1.32 2.87
CA ASP A 75 -0.67 -0.07 3.13
C ASP A 75 -0.15 -1.00 2.04
N VAL A 76 0.00 -0.50 0.81
CA VAL A 76 0.55 -1.24 -0.32
C VAL A 76 1.53 -0.36 -1.07
N PHE A 77 2.70 -0.91 -1.36
CA PHE A 77 3.68 -0.29 -2.23
C PHE A 77 3.70 -1.03 -3.56
N ILE A 78 3.68 -0.25 -4.65
CA ILE A 78 3.87 -0.75 -6.00
C ILE A 78 5.04 0.03 -6.58
N VAL A 79 6.15 -0.64 -6.83
CA VAL A 79 7.41 -0.01 -7.24
C VAL A 79 7.98 -0.70 -8.46
N PRO A 80 8.83 -0.04 -9.27
CA PRO A 80 9.55 -0.73 -10.34
C PRO A 80 10.33 -1.93 -9.79
N GLU A 81 10.35 -3.03 -10.54
CA GLU A 81 11.00 -4.29 -10.11
C GLU A 81 12.49 -4.09 -9.75
N ASP A 82 13.18 -3.25 -10.54
CA ASP A 82 14.58 -2.86 -10.33
C ASP A 82 14.77 -2.00 -9.07
N LEU A 83 13.78 -1.18 -8.71
CA LEU A 83 13.78 -0.42 -7.47
C LEU A 83 13.56 -1.31 -6.25
N PHE A 84 12.65 -2.29 -6.35
CA PHE A 84 12.36 -3.24 -5.28
C PHE A 84 13.57 -4.07 -4.88
N ALA A 85 14.36 -4.52 -5.86
CA ALA A 85 15.53 -5.37 -5.62
C ALA A 85 16.55 -4.76 -4.63
N ALA A 86 16.63 -3.43 -4.52
CA ALA A 86 17.49 -2.74 -3.57
C ALA A 86 16.95 -2.76 -2.12
N TYR A 87 15.67 -3.08 -1.94
CA TYR A 87 14.95 -3.10 -0.66
C TYR A 87 14.33 -4.47 -0.36
N ASP A 88 14.79 -5.51 -1.06
CA ASP A 88 14.29 -6.88 -0.94
C ASP A 88 14.70 -7.50 0.42
N ASP A 89 13.92 -7.17 1.45
CA ASP A 89 14.07 -7.64 2.81
C ASP A 89 12.75 -8.26 3.31
N PRO A 90 12.59 -9.60 3.20
CA PRO A 90 11.37 -10.29 3.57
C PRO A 90 10.89 -10.05 5.01
N GLU A 91 11.77 -9.67 5.94
CA GLU A 91 11.41 -9.42 7.34
C GLU A 91 10.59 -8.11 7.51
N ASN A 92 10.66 -7.20 6.53
CA ASN A 92 9.92 -5.95 6.54
C ASN A 92 8.56 -6.02 5.83
N PHE A 93 8.16 -7.20 5.34
CA PHE A 93 6.95 -7.38 4.54
C PHE A 93 6.00 -8.39 5.16
N GLN A 94 4.69 -8.15 4.98
CA GLN A 94 3.67 -9.11 5.33
C GLN A 94 3.72 -10.31 4.37
N PRO A 95 3.43 -11.52 4.85
CA PRO A 95 3.21 -12.65 3.98
C PRO A 95 1.99 -12.42 3.11
N LEU A 96 2.08 -12.83 1.85
CA LEU A 96 1.01 -12.75 0.87
C LEU A 96 0.18 -14.05 0.82
N ASP A 97 0.09 -14.71 1.97
CA ASP A 97 -0.71 -15.92 2.15
C ASP A 97 -2.18 -15.61 1.85
N GLY A 98 -2.80 -16.38 0.96
CA GLY A 98 -4.18 -16.15 0.51
C GLY A 98 -4.31 -15.49 -0.86
N LEU A 99 -3.21 -14.97 -1.45
CA LEU A 99 -3.20 -14.65 -2.88
C LEU A 99 -3.12 -15.94 -3.72
N SER A 100 -4.14 -16.20 -4.53
CA SER A 100 -4.09 -17.25 -5.54
C SER A 100 -3.28 -16.75 -6.74
N LEU A 101 -1.96 -16.93 -6.66
CA LEU A 101 -1.07 -16.55 -7.74
C LEU A 101 -1.12 -17.61 -8.84
N LYS A 102 -1.55 -17.22 -10.04
CA LYS A 102 -1.52 -18.12 -11.22
C LYS A 102 -0.09 -18.55 -11.58
N HIS A 103 0.89 -17.75 -11.22
CA HIS A 103 2.32 -18.00 -11.45
C HIS A 103 3.07 -17.89 -10.13
N SER A 104 4.12 -18.70 -9.95
CA SER A 104 4.99 -18.58 -8.78
C SER A 104 5.62 -17.18 -8.74
N SER A 105 5.42 -16.45 -7.65
CA SER A 105 6.17 -15.20 -7.44
C SER A 105 7.66 -15.51 -7.29
N PRO A 106 8.56 -14.70 -7.89
CA PRO A 106 10.01 -14.85 -7.66
C PRO A 106 10.42 -14.47 -6.23
N TYR A 107 9.55 -13.77 -5.49
CA TYR A 107 9.83 -13.24 -4.16
C TYR A 107 9.29 -14.18 -3.08
N THR A 108 10.10 -15.18 -2.72
CA THR A 108 9.77 -16.15 -1.68
C THR A 108 10.84 -16.24 -0.61
N ALA A 109 10.43 -16.25 0.65
CA ALA A 109 11.30 -16.54 1.78
C ALA A 109 11.04 -17.97 2.28
N VAL A 110 12.10 -18.67 2.67
CA VAL A 110 12.01 -19.99 3.30
C VAL A 110 12.08 -19.81 4.81
N ASN A 111 11.05 -20.27 5.51
CA ASN A 111 11.10 -20.35 6.96
C ASN A 111 12.08 -21.47 7.37
N GLN A 112 13.21 -21.09 7.97
CA GLN A 112 14.27 -22.04 8.32
C GLN A 112 13.83 -23.10 9.37
N LYS A 113 12.79 -22.82 10.16
CA LYS A 113 12.29 -23.74 11.19
C LYS A 113 11.29 -24.76 10.63
N THR A 114 10.44 -24.34 9.70
CA THR A 114 9.35 -25.19 9.16
C THR A 114 9.63 -25.72 7.75
N GLY A 115 10.61 -25.14 7.04
CA GLY A 115 10.86 -25.40 5.62
C GLY A 115 9.79 -24.84 4.69
N GLY A 116 8.77 -24.16 5.22
CA GLY A 116 7.69 -23.55 4.44
C GLY A 116 8.20 -22.39 3.59
N LYS A 117 7.70 -22.28 2.36
CA LYS A 117 7.92 -21.12 1.49
C LYS A 117 6.75 -20.16 1.61
N THR A 118 7.07 -18.89 1.81
CA THR A 118 6.09 -17.82 1.92
C THR A 118 6.42 -16.75 0.88
N VAL A 119 5.41 -16.34 0.13
CA VAL A 119 5.52 -15.22 -0.81
C VAL A 119 5.37 -13.92 -0.02
N TYR A 120 6.21 -12.93 -0.25
CA TYR A 120 6.16 -11.63 0.47
C TYR A 120 6.02 -10.43 -0.47
N ALA A 121 6.24 -10.62 -1.77
CA ALA A 121 5.98 -9.66 -2.81
C ALA A 121 5.49 -10.38 -4.06
N VAL A 122 4.87 -9.67 -4.99
CA VAL A 122 4.47 -10.22 -6.30
C VAL A 122 4.99 -9.38 -7.44
N LEU A 123 5.33 -10.06 -8.53
CA LEU A 123 5.61 -9.43 -9.79
C LEU A 123 4.29 -9.04 -10.47
N ILE A 124 4.15 -7.77 -10.81
CA ILE A 124 3.11 -7.24 -11.69
C ILE A 124 3.78 -6.97 -13.04
N GLU A 125 3.51 -7.84 -14.01
CA GLU A 125 4.09 -7.73 -15.35
C GLU A 125 3.64 -6.45 -16.07
N LYS A 126 4.55 -5.87 -16.85
CA LYS A 126 4.22 -4.77 -17.76
C LYS A 126 3.07 -5.14 -18.71
N GLY A 127 2.37 -4.15 -19.24
CA GLY A 127 1.23 -4.35 -20.13
C GLY A 127 -0.04 -3.70 -19.58
N GLU A 128 -1.17 -4.13 -20.12
CA GLU A 128 -2.47 -3.59 -19.71
C GLU A 128 -2.83 -4.05 -18.30
N LYS A 129 -3.45 -3.15 -17.55
CA LYS A 129 -3.89 -3.32 -16.16
C LYS A 129 -5.21 -2.62 -15.97
N GLN A 130 -5.99 -3.12 -15.02
CA GLN A 130 -7.29 -2.54 -14.68
C GLN A 130 -7.35 -2.26 -13.17
N LEU A 131 -7.83 -1.09 -12.81
CA LEU A 131 -8.12 -0.70 -11.43
C LEU A 131 -9.51 -0.09 -11.39
N ASN A 132 -10.44 -0.71 -10.67
CA ASN A 132 -11.82 -0.20 -10.50
C ASN A 132 -12.49 0.26 -11.81
N GLY A 133 -12.31 -0.51 -12.88
CA GLY A 133 -12.86 -0.24 -14.21
C GLY A 133 -12.05 0.71 -15.10
N TYR A 134 -11.03 1.40 -14.57
CA TYR A 134 -10.09 2.18 -15.36
C TYR A 134 -8.96 1.30 -15.90
N SER A 135 -8.68 1.41 -17.20
CA SER A 135 -7.60 0.64 -17.86
C SER A 135 -6.40 1.54 -18.09
N PHE A 136 -5.21 1.04 -17.76
CA PHE A 136 -3.95 1.73 -17.96
C PHE A 136 -2.86 0.75 -18.36
N ARG A 137 -1.73 1.26 -18.85
CA ARG A 137 -0.60 0.44 -19.29
C ARG A 137 0.63 0.70 -18.44
N LEU A 138 1.15 -0.37 -17.83
CA LEU A 138 2.49 -0.39 -17.25
C LEU A 138 3.52 -0.54 -18.36
N ASN A 139 4.53 0.34 -18.37
CA ASN A 139 5.63 0.31 -19.34
C ASN A 139 6.80 -0.60 -18.91
N ARG A 140 6.85 -0.98 -17.64
CA ARG A 140 7.85 -1.84 -17.02
C ARG A 140 7.20 -2.76 -15.99
N ASN A 141 7.92 -3.81 -15.60
CA ASN A 141 7.48 -4.68 -14.53
C ASN A 141 7.55 -3.92 -13.20
N MET A 142 6.62 -4.24 -12.32
CA MET A 142 6.53 -3.67 -10.98
C MET A 142 6.56 -4.81 -9.95
N ALA A 143 7.02 -4.53 -8.75
CA ALA A 143 6.81 -5.36 -7.59
C ALA A 143 5.74 -4.73 -6.70
N ALA A 144 4.81 -5.53 -6.21
CA ALA A 144 3.87 -5.12 -5.17
C ALA A 144 4.13 -5.87 -3.87
N PHE A 145 4.16 -5.13 -2.77
CA PHE A 145 4.37 -5.68 -1.42
C PHE A 145 3.55 -4.91 -0.39
N ILE A 146 3.32 -5.58 0.74
CA ILE A 146 2.62 -5.03 1.90
C ILE A 146 3.67 -4.88 3.01
N PRO A 147 3.91 -3.68 3.55
CA PRO A 147 4.88 -3.52 4.63
C PRO A 147 4.36 -4.15 5.93
N VAL A 148 5.27 -4.66 6.77
CA VAL A 148 4.96 -5.35 8.03
C VAL A 148 4.13 -4.51 9.01
N TYR A 149 4.16 -3.18 8.89
CA TYR A 149 3.39 -2.28 9.74
C TYR A 149 1.94 -2.05 9.26
N SER A 150 1.56 -2.50 8.06
CA SER A 150 0.19 -2.30 7.57
C SER A 150 -0.78 -3.20 8.35
N GLU A 151 -1.91 -2.61 8.72
CA GLU A 151 -3.02 -3.28 9.41
C GLU A 151 -4.14 -3.70 8.43
N LYS A 152 -4.02 -3.36 7.13
CA LYS A 152 -5.05 -3.56 6.09
C LYS A 152 -4.68 -4.68 5.10
N THR A 153 -4.12 -5.78 5.62
CA THR A 153 -3.58 -6.88 4.80
C THR A 153 -4.64 -7.49 3.88
N GLU A 154 -5.88 -7.69 4.34
CA GLU A 154 -6.93 -8.32 3.52
C GLU A 154 -7.31 -7.45 2.32
N GLU A 155 -7.54 -6.16 2.52
CA GLU A 155 -7.83 -5.20 1.46
C GLU A 155 -6.65 -5.07 0.49
N ALA A 156 -5.44 -5.10 1.01
CA ALA A 156 -4.20 -5.07 0.24
C ALA A 156 -4.07 -6.28 -0.68
N LEU A 157 -4.33 -7.50 -0.16
CA LEU A 157 -4.33 -8.72 -0.97
C LEU A 157 -5.38 -8.64 -2.09
N GLN A 158 -6.59 -8.12 -1.81
CA GLN A 158 -7.63 -7.96 -2.83
C GLN A 158 -7.21 -6.97 -3.94
N LEU A 159 -6.50 -5.90 -3.60
CA LEU A 159 -5.98 -4.94 -4.57
C LEU A 159 -4.87 -5.56 -5.43
N ILE A 160 -3.92 -6.25 -4.80
CA ILE A 160 -2.83 -6.92 -5.50
C ILE A 160 -3.37 -8.01 -6.45
N SER A 161 -4.41 -8.74 -6.04
CA SER A 161 -5.07 -9.73 -6.89
C SER A 161 -5.61 -9.10 -8.18
N GLN A 162 -6.27 -7.94 -8.10
CA GLN A 162 -6.82 -7.24 -9.27
C GLN A 162 -5.73 -6.82 -10.28
N LEU A 163 -4.54 -6.47 -9.80
CA LEU A 163 -3.43 -6.01 -10.64
C LEU A 163 -2.61 -7.15 -11.24
N THR A 164 -2.63 -8.34 -10.63
CA THR A 164 -1.92 -9.53 -11.11
C THR A 164 -2.73 -10.35 -12.10
N GLU A 165 -4.03 -10.09 -12.23
CA GLU A 165 -4.86 -10.65 -13.30
C GLU A 165 -4.45 -10.06 -14.66
N VAL A 166 -3.66 -10.81 -15.42
CA VAL A 166 -3.40 -10.52 -16.83
C VAL A 166 -4.68 -10.81 -17.64
N ARG A 167 -5.17 -9.82 -18.38
CA ARG A 167 -6.15 -10.00 -19.46
C ARG A 167 -5.48 -9.78 -20.80
#